data_AF-N0BIX7-F1
#
_entry.id   AF-N0BIX7-F1
#
_cell.length_a   1.000
_cell.length_b   1.000
_cell.length_c   1.000
_cell.angle_alpha   90.00
_cell.angle_beta   90.00
_cell.angle_gamma   90.00
#
_symmetry.space_group_name_H-M   'P 1'
#
loop_
_entity.id
_entity.type
_entity.pdbx_description
1 polymer ?
#
loop_
_entity_poly.entity_id
_entity_poly.type
_entity_poly.pdbx_seq_one_letter_code
_entity_poly.pdbx_strand_id
1 'polypeptide(L)'
;MEVTISYRKDSEVVYEKANVEEAGYFLGPVAYFVNIVADEDVEVKANRVKVIKVQEFKISGNERLTLLDRYRHALGTLVAVVEDGKPERIDVPSRVKYVVFYPIADGKILKGSLIGVGVVTTVKKEAKEAIVEKLREVDKAISIDPEVFVKSDWPYLWKK
;
A
#
# COMPACT_ATOMS: atom_id res chain seq x y z
N MET A 1 -9.29 1.45 -22.00
CA MET A 1 -10.46 2.24 -21.55
C MET A 1 -10.02 3.69 -21.39
N GLU A 2 -10.79 4.66 -21.87
CA GLU A 2 -10.50 6.08 -21.61
C GLU A 2 -11.10 6.46 -20.24
N VAL A 3 -10.29 7.07 -19.37
CA VAL A 3 -10.72 7.57 -18.06
C VAL A 3 -10.25 9.01 -17.88
N THR A 4 -10.97 9.78 -17.07
CA THR A 4 -10.50 11.10 -16.62
C THR A 4 -9.81 10.93 -15.28
N ILE A 5 -8.52 11.22 -15.23
CA ILE A 5 -7.77 11.34 -13.98
C ILE A 5 -7.81 12.79 -13.50
N SER A 6 -7.91 12.97 -12.18
CA SER A 6 -7.82 14.28 -11.54
C SER A 6 -6.72 14.28 -10.51
N TYR A 7 -5.89 15.33 -10.52
CA TYR A 7 -4.82 15.50 -9.54
C TYR A 7 -4.57 16.98 -9.26
N ARG A 8 -3.85 17.25 -8.18
CA ARG A 8 -3.54 18.63 -7.78
C ARG A 8 -2.18 19.01 -8.34
N LYS A 9 -2.12 20.15 -9.02
CA LYS A 9 -0.87 20.80 -9.44
C LYS A 9 -0.86 22.19 -8.83
N ASP A 10 0.07 22.42 -7.91
CA ASP A 10 0.11 23.62 -7.08
C ASP A 10 -1.21 23.83 -6.30
N SER A 11 -1.98 24.86 -6.63
CA SER A 11 -3.28 25.15 -6.00
C SER A 11 -4.47 24.70 -6.84
N GLU A 12 -4.25 24.24 -8.06
CA GLU A 12 -5.30 23.94 -9.03
C GLU A 12 -5.57 22.44 -9.13
N VAL A 13 -6.83 22.10 -9.41
CA VAL A 13 -7.22 20.73 -9.76
C VAL A 13 -7.17 20.61 -11.27
N VAL A 14 -6.30 19.72 -11.75
CA VAL A 14 -6.12 19.43 -13.17
C VAL A 14 -6.87 18.14 -13.50
N TYR A 15 -7.50 18.13 -14.67
CA TYR A 15 -8.19 16.97 -15.24
C TYR A 15 -7.54 16.59 -16.55
N GLU A 16 -7.18 15.31 -16.70
CA GLU A 16 -6.53 14.79 -17.91
C GLU A 16 -7.22 13.49 -18.35
N LYS A 17 -7.39 13.31 -19.66
CA LYS A 17 -7.82 12.03 -20.22
C LYS A 17 -6.62 11.09 -20.29
N ALA A 18 -6.76 9.90 -19.72
CA ALA A 18 -5.77 8.85 -19.76
C ALA A 18 -6.36 7.59 -20.38
N ASN A 19 -5.60 6.96 -21.29
CA ASN A 19 -5.89 5.62 -21.74
C ASN A 19 -5.29 4.62 -20.76
N VAL A 20 -6.16 3.88 -20.07
CA VAL A 20 -5.77 2.85 -19.11
C VAL A 20 -6.07 1.47 -19.66
N GLU A 21 -5.14 0.55 -19.39
CA GLU A 21 -5.27 -0.88 -19.66
C GLU A 21 -5.50 -1.59 -18.33
N GLU A 22 -6.38 -2.60 -18.32
CA GLU A 22 -6.44 -3.50 -17.19
C GLU A 22 -5.17 -4.37 -17.18
N ALA A 23 -4.53 -4.48 -16.03
CA ALA A 23 -3.32 -5.27 -15.86
C ALA A 23 -3.42 -6.17 -14.64
N GLY A 24 -2.84 -7.35 -14.74
CA GLY A 24 -2.62 -8.23 -13.60
C GLY A 24 -1.24 -7.99 -12.98
N TYR A 25 -1.13 -8.19 -11.66
CA TYR A 25 0.16 -8.16 -10.96
C TYR A 25 0.34 -9.39 -10.07
N PHE A 26 1.48 -10.07 -10.21
CA PHE A 26 1.95 -11.03 -9.20
C PHE A 26 2.79 -10.32 -8.16
N LEU A 27 2.49 -10.58 -6.88
CA LEU A 27 3.37 -10.20 -5.80
C LEU A 27 4.53 -11.19 -5.72
N GLY A 28 5.75 -10.67 -5.69
CA GLY A 28 6.96 -11.46 -5.50
C GLY A 28 7.02 -12.05 -4.07
N PRO A 29 7.80 -13.11 -3.87
CA PRO A 29 7.92 -13.77 -2.56
C PRO A 29 8.76 -12.98 -1.55
N VAL A 30 9.41 -11.89 -1.99
CA VAL A 30 10.32 -11.08 -1.17
C VAL A 30 9.65 -9.77 -0.80
N ALA A 31 9.71 -9.45 0.48
CA ALA A 31 9.27 -8.18 1.04
C ALA A 31 10.33 -7.64 2.00
N TYR A 32 10.49 -6.32 2.06
CA TYR A 32 11.32 -5.66 3.06
C TYR A 32 10.59 -4.47 3.68
N PHE A 33 11.02 -4.07 4.88
CA PHE A 33 10.44 -2.94 5.58
C PHE A 33 11.21 -1.66 5.32
N VAL A 34 10.47 -0.58 5.15
CA VAL A 34 11.01 0.79 5.04
C VAL A 34 10.47 1.60 6.21
N ASN A 35 11.37 2.18 6.99
CA ASN A 35 10.99 3.09 8.07
C ASN A 35 10.64 4.46 7.47
N ILE A 36 9.51 5.00 7.90
CA ILE A 36 9.03 6.32 7.47
C ILE A 36 9.30 7.27 8.63
N VAL A 37 10.30 8.13 8.44
CA VAL A 37 10.90 8.95 9.50
C VAL A 37 10.67 10.42 9.22
N ALA A 38 10.24 11.19 10.22
CA ALA A 38 10.04 12.63 10.10
C ALA A 38 11.35 13.35 9.71
N ASP A 39 11.29 14.24 8.72
CA ASP A 39 12.42 15.12 8.34
C ASP A 39 12.25 16.56 8.87
N GLU A 40 11.17 16.82 9.61
CA GLU A 40 10.86 18.11 10.21
C GLU A 40 10.30 17.96 11.64
N ASP A 41 10.41 19.04 12.41
CA ASP A 41 9.65 19.22 13.64
C ASP A 41 8.27 19.78 13.29
N VAL A 42 7.20 19.12 13.74
CA VAL A 42 5.83 19.52 13.41
C VAL A 42 4.90 19.41 14.63
N GLU A 43 4.13 20.47 14.86
CA GLU A 43 3.01 20.43 15.80
C GLU A 43 1.77 19.82 15.14
N VAL A 44 1.12 18.92 15.87
CA VAL A 44 -0.09 18.24 15.44
C VAL A 44 -1.23 18.52 16.42
N LYS A 45 -2.45 18.57 15.87
CA LYS A 45 -3.68 18.73 16.63
C LYS A 45 -4.57 17.52 16.41
N ALA A 46 -5.16 17.02 17.50
CA ALA A 46 -6.07 15.89 17.46
C ALA A 46 -7.16 16.11 16.41
N ASN A 47 -7.44 15.06 15.63
CA ASN A 47 -8.46 15.03 14.58
C ASN A 47 -8.22 16.01 13.41
N ARG A 48 -7.02 16.60 13.28
CA ARG A 48 -6.65 17.45 12.14
C ARG A 48 -5.56 16.77 11.33
N VAL A 49 -5.94 16.24 10.16
CA VAL A 49 -5.00 15.62 9.22
C VAL A 49 -3.87 16.59 8.89
N LYS A 50 -2.64 16.08 8.90
CA LYS A 50 -1.43 16.86 8.65
C LYS A 50 -0.58 16.17 7.59
N VAL A 51 -0.08 16.94 6.64
CA VAL A 51 0.99 16.51 5.74
C VAL A 51 2.31 16.76 6.46
N ILE A 52 3.14 15.73 6.58
CA ILE A 52 4.43 15.78 7.26
C ILE A 52 5.53 15.40 6.27
N LYS A 53 6.60 16.19 6.22
CA LYS A 53 7.81 15.89 5.46
C LYS A 53 8.57 14.72 6.11
N VAL A 54 8.97 13.76 5.30
CA VAL A 54 9.72 12.57 5.72
C VAL A 54 11.04 12.47 5.00
N GLN A 55 11.94 11.65 5.53
CA GLN A 55 13.18 11.31 4.84
C GLN A 55 12.84 10.67 3.50
N GLU A 56 13.38 11.22 2.42
CA GLU A 56 13.07 10.78 1.05
C GLU A 56 13.50 9.32 0.85
N PHE A 57 12.60 8.51 0.29
CA PHE A 57 12.91 7.18 -0.18
C PHE A 57 12.27 6.94 -1.55
N LYS A 58 12.84 5.99 -2.29
CA LYS A 58 12.45 5.64 -3.65
C LYS A 58 11.70 4.32 -3.66
N ILE A 59 10.70 4.23 -4.52
CA ILE A 59 10.01 2.98 -4.86
C ILE A 59 10.32 2.72 -6.32
N SER A 60 10.92 1.57 -6.63
CA SER A 60 11.27 1.22 -7.99
C SER A 60 10.02 0.87 -8.81
N GLY A 61 10.08 0.99 -10.14
CA GLY A 61 8.96 0.66 -11.04
C GLY A 61 8.58 -0.83 -11.10
N ASN A 62 9.18 -1.68 -10.27
CA ASN A 62 8.80 -3.07 -10.07
C ASN A 62 8.53 -3.37 -8.60
N GLU A 63 8.32 -2.34 -7.79
CA GLU A 63 8.05 -2.43 -6.37
C GLU A 63 6.72 -1.76 -6.06
N ARG A 64 6.07 -2.27 -5.01
CA ARG A 64 4.86 -1.68 -4.45
C ARG A 64 5.09 -1.41 -2.97
N LEU A 65 4.77 -0.20 -2.54
CA LEU A 65 4.66 0.12 -1.13
C LEU A 65 3.24 -0.17 -0.62
N THR A 66 3.15 -0.91 0.47
CA THR A 66 1.93 -1.00 1.29
C THR A 66 2.26 -0.49 2.68
N LEU A 67 1.34 0.24 3.30
CA LEU A 67 1.53 0.71 4.67
C LEU A 67 1.19 -0.38 5.67
N LEU A 68 2.03 -0.53 6.70
CA LEU A 68 1.72 -1.36 7.84
C LEU A 68 0.93 -0.51 8.83
N ASP A 69 -0.39 -0.62 8.75
CA ASP A 69 -1.43 0.23 9.35
C ASP A 69 -1.60 0.13 10.89
N ARG A 70 -0.56 -0.34 11.59
CA ARG A 70 -0.53 -0.34 13.06
C ARG A 70 0.01 0.99 13.59
N TYR A 71 -0.51 1.45 14.73
CA TYR A 71 0.01 2.64 15.43
C TYR A 71 1.52 2.47 15.71
N ARG A 72 2.34 3.25 15.01
CA ARG A 72 3.80 3.33 15.24
C ARG A 72 4.22 4.59 15.96
N HIS A 73 3.39 5.62 15.92
CA HIS A 73 3.62 6.89 16.61
C HIS A 73 2.54 7.11 17.68
N ALA A 74 2.94 7.49 18.90
CA ALA A 74 2.01 7.64 20.03
C ALA A 74 0.89 8.67 19.78
N LEU A 75 1.15 9.66 18.93
CA LEU A 75 0.22 10.75 18.62
C LEU A 75 -0.79 10.43 17.51
N GLY A 76 -0.73 9.29 16.83
CA GLY A 76 -1.65 9.00 15.72
C GLY A 76 -1.20 7.92 14.74
N THR A 77 -1.83 7.91 13.57
CA THR A 77 -1.59 6.89 12.53
C THR A 77 -1.19 7.49 11.19
N LEU A 78 -0.35 6.77 10.48
CA LEU A 78 0.02 7.06 9.10
C LEU A 78 -1.09 6.56 8.16
N VAL A 79 -1.68 7.47 7.38
CA VAL A 79 -2.83 7.17 6.50
C VAL A 79 -2.37 6.85 5.07
N ALA A 80 -1.45 7.66 4.55
CA ALA A 80 -0.98 7.54 3.17
C ALA A 80 0.42 8.11 3.03
N VAL A 81 1.15 7.65 2.01
CA VAL A 81 2.30 8.37 1.47
C VAL A 81 1.84 9.34 0.40
N VAL A 82 2.59 10.42 0.22
CA VAL A 82 2.34 11.41 -0.83
C VAL A 82 3.54 11.41 -1.75
N GLU A 83 3.26 11.10 -3.01
CA GLU A 83 4.20 11.23 -4.12
C GLU A 83 4.05 12.63 -4.73
N ASP A 84 5.17 13.21 -5.19
CA ASP A 84 5.13 14.51 -5.85
C ASP A 84 4.57 14.38 -7.28
N GLY A 85 3.62 15.25 -7.63
CA GLY A 85 3.21 15.47 -9.01
C GLY A 85 1.99 14.67 -9.49
N LYS A 86 2.02 14.29 -10.76
CA LYS A 86 0.94 13.56 -11.42
C LYS A 86 0.91 12.11 -10.90
N PRO A 87 -0.26 11.53 -10.59
CA PRO A 87 -0.39 10.11 -10.33
C PRO A 87 0.11 9.32 -11.54
N GLU A 88 1.15 8.54 -11.33
CA GLU A 88 1.75 7.71 -12.36
C GLU A 88 1.33 6.25 -12.21
N ARG A 89 1.65 5.45 -13.23
CA ARG A 89 1.45 4.01 -13.15
C ARG A 89 2.41 3.40 -12.13
N ILE A 90 2.01 2.28 -11.53
CA ILE A 90 2.83 1.52 -10.57
C ILE A 90 4.19 1.09 -11.13
N ASP A 91 4.32 0.98 -12.45
CA ASP A 91 5.56 0.61 -13.12
C ASP A 91 6.53 1.78 -13.35
N VAL A 92 6.15 3.00 -12.95
CA VAL A 92 7.02 4.17 -13.00
C VAL A 92 7.66 4.35 -11.61
N PRO A 93 9.00 4.48 -11.52
CA PRO A 93 9.65 4.76 -10.25
C PRO A 93 9.13 6.04 -9.59
N SER A 94 8.81 5.97 -8.31
CA SER A 94 8.28 7.09 -7.55
C SER A 94 9.17 7.48 -6.37
N ARG A 95 8.95 8.69 -5.85
CA ARG A 95 9.67 9.26 -4.71
C ARG A 95 8.66 9.73 -3.68
N VAL A 96 8.83 9.26 -2.46
CA VAL A 96 8.01 9.68 -1.33
C VAL A 96 8.79 10.69 -0.50
N LYS A 97 8.24 11.89 -0.35
CA LYS A 97 8.83 12.97 0.47
C LYS A 97 7.89 13.43 1.58
N TYR A 98 6.61 13.13 1.46
CA TYR A 98 5.60 13.55 2.41
C TYR A 98 4.69 12.39 2.76
N VAL A 99 4.03 12.51 3.90
CA VAL A 99 3.02 11.56 4.35
C VAL A 99 1.80 12.27 4.90
N VAL A 100 0.65 11.62 4.79
CA VAL A 100 -0.59 12.03 5.44
C VAL A 100 -0.67 11.35 6.80
N PHE A 101 -0.64 12.13 7.86
CA PHE A 101 -0.73 11.66 9.23
C PHE A 101 -2.06 12.11 9.84
N TYR A 102 -2.73 11.20 10.55
CA TYR A 102 -3.95 11.47 11.30
C TYR A 102 -3.67 11.43 12.81
N PRO A 103 -3.57 12.60 13.47
CA PRO A 103 -3.31 12.69 14.89
C PRO A 103 -4.56 12.36 15.70
N ILE A 104 -4.40 11.53 16.74
CA ILE A 104 -5.45 11.25 17.75
C ILE A 104 -5.28 12.10 19.02
N ALA A 105 -4.13 12.76 19.17
CA ALA A 105 -3.81 13.63 20.29
C ALA A 105 -3.02 14.87 19.82
N ASP A 106 -3.11 15.94 20.60
CA ASP A 106 -2.26 17.12 20.43
C ASP A 106 -0.81 16.78 20.83
N GLY A 107 0.16 17.37 20.13
CA GLY A 107 1.55 17.23 20.52
C GLY A 107 2.54 17.71 19.46
N LYS A 108 3.80 17.35 19.64
CA LYS A 108 4.89 17.67 18.71
C LYS A 108 5.55 16.37 18.25
N ILE A 109 5.65 16.20 16.94
CA ILE A 109 6.47 15.17 16.30
C ILE A 109 7.81 15.81 16.00
N LEU A 110 8.89 15.20 16.49
CA LEU A 110 10.25 15.73 16.27
C LEU A 110 10.87 15.11 15.03
N LYS A 111 11.77 15.85 14.39
CA LYS A 111 12.63 15.31 13.33
C LYS A 111 13.35 14.05 13.83
N GLY A 112 13.38 13.02 12.99
CA GLY A 112 13.93 11.71 13.35
C GLY A 112 12.94 10.76 14.01
N SER A 113 11.71 11.19 14.31
CA SER A 113 10.67 10.31 14.88
C SER A 113 10.17 9.31 13.84
N LEU A 114 9.98 8.06 14.26
CA LEU A 114 9.33 7.03 13.44
C LEU A 114 7.83 7.32 13.34
N ILE A 115 7.37 7.69 12.15
CA ILE A 115 5.95 7.94 11.88
C ILE A 115 5.21 6.64 11.56
N GLY A 116 5.86 5.77 10.78
CA GLY A 116 5.27 4.53 10.29
C GLY A 116 6.28 3.57 9.69
N VAL A 117 5.79 2.42 9.24
CA VAL A 117 6.58 1.41 8.54
C VAL A 117 5.83 1.01 7.29
N GLY A 118 6.51 1.06 6.15
CA GLY A 118 6.04 0.52 4.89
C GLY A 118 6.57 -0.89 4.66
N VAL A 119 5.81 -1.68 3.92
CA VAL A 119 6.21 -2.97 3.37
C VAL A 119 6.39 -2.78 1.87
N VAL A 120 7.61 -2.96 1.40
CA VAL A 120 7.92 -2.92 -0.03
C VAL A 120 7.96 -4.36 -0.54
N THR A 121 7.13 -4.64 -1.54
CA THR A 121 7.05 -5.95 -2.19
C THR A 121 7.35 -5.80 -3.68
N THR A 122 8.11 -6.72 -4.25
CA THR A 122 8.29 -6.76 -5.71
C THR A 122 6.97 -7.10 -6.40
N VAL A 123 6.70 -6.49 -7.54
CA VAL A 123 5.54 -6.76 -8.39
C VAL A 123 5.99 -7.12 -9.80
N LYS A 124 5.31 -8.11 -10.40
CA LYS A 124 5.50 -8.49 -11.81
C LYS A 124 4.19 -8.27 -12.57
N LYS A 125 4.22 -7.40 -13.58
CA LYS A 125 3.08 -7.18 -14.48
C LYS A 125 2.86 -8.42 -15.35
N GLU A 126 1.62 -8.86 -15.47
CA GLU A 126 1.17 -9.94 -16.35
C GLU A 126 -0.18 -9.55 -16.98
N ALA A 127 -0.56 -10.25 -18.05
CA ALA A 127 -1.91 -10.14 -18.59
C ALA A 127 -2.94 -10.63 -17.56
N LYS A 128 -4.11 -9.97 -17.51
CA LYS A 128 -5.19 -10.33 -16.58
C LYS A 128 -5.60 -11.79 -16.75
N GLU A 129 -5.67 -12.25 -17.99
CA GLU A 129 -6.03 -13.62 -18.38
C GLU A 129 -5.06 -14.64 -17.79
N ALA A 130 -3.76 -14.36 -17.84
CA ALA A 130 -2.72 -15.23 -17.28
C ALA A 130 -2.81 -15.33 -15.75
N ILE A 131 -3.26 -14.27 -15.07
CA ILE A 131 -3.51 -14.31 -13.62
C ILE A 131 -4.73 -15.17 -13.30
N VAL A 132 -5.82 -14.98 -14.04
CA VAL A 132 -7.05 -15.76 -13.86
C VAL A 132 -6.79 -17.25 -14.09
N GLU A 133 -6.00 -17.61 -15.09
CA GLU A 133 -5.59 -18.99 -15.35
C GLU A 133 -4.80 -19.60 -14.19
N LYS A 134 -3.76 -18.91 -13.71
CA LYS A 134 -2.99 -19.35 -12.54
C LYS A 134 -3.82 -19.48 -11.27
N LEU A 135 -4.76 -18.56 -11.03
CA LEU A 135 -5.67 -18.67 -9.88
C LEU A 135 -6.55 -19.91 -9.98
N ARG A 136 -7.02 -20.28 -11.18
CA ARG A 136 -7.77 -21.52 -11.41
C ARG A 136 -6.91 -22.77 -11.22
N GLU A 137 -5.64 -22.73 -11.60
CA GLU A 137 -4.70 -23.83 -11.35
C GLU A 137 -4.47 -24.03 -9.85
N VAL A 138 -4.24 -22.94 -9.12
CA VAL A 138 -4.09 -22.97 -7.66
C VAL A 138 -5.37 -23.49 -7.01
N ASP A 139 -6.54 -22.98 -7.41
CA ASP A 139 -7.84 -23.45 -6.91
C ASP A 139 -8.03 -24.95 -7.13
N LYS A 140 -7.70 -25.48 -8.32
CA LYS A 140 -7.71 -26.94 -8.56
C LYS A 140 -6.73 -27.71 -7.66
N ALA A 141 -5.58 -27.13 -7.35
CA ALA A 141 -4.58 -27.77 -6.50
C ALA A 141 -4.91 -27.73 -5.00
N ILE A 142 -5.62 -26.71 -4.54
CA ILE A 142 -5.98 -26.51 -3.11
C ILE A 142 -7.43 -26.83 -2.80
N SER A 143 -8.29 -26.97 -3.82
CA SER A 143 -9.68 -27.39 -3.67
C SER A 143 -9.66 -28.79 -3.07
N ILE A 144 -9.98 -28.83 -1.78
CA ILE A 144 -10.19 -30.09 -1.10
C ILE A 144 -11.48 -30.64 -1.66
N ASP A 145 -11.42 -31.83 -2.24
CA ASP A 145 -12.61 -32.60 -2.60
C ASP A 145 -13.52 -32.67 -1.35
N PRO A 146 -14.75 -32.15 -1.42
CA PRO A 146 -15.69 -32.17 -0.30
C PRO A 146 -15.86 -33.57 0.28
N GLU A 147 -15.80 -34.62 -0.54
CA GLU A 147 -15.88 -36.00 -0.06
C GLU A 147 -14.64 -36.43 0.72
N VAL A 148 -13.45 -35.93 0.35
CA VAL A 148 -12.21 -36.13 1.10
C VAL A 148 -12.23 -35.34 2.40
N PHE A 149 -12.79 -34.13 2.40
CA PHE A 149 -12.95 -33.32 3.62
C PHE A 149 -13.91 -33.99 4.62
N VAL A 150 -15.06 -34.49 4.15
CA VAL A 150 -16.07 -35.21 4.95
C VAL A 150 -15.56 -36.55 5.47
N LYS A 151 -14.69 -37.24 4.72
CA LYS A 151 -14.01 -38.47 5.18
C LYS A 151 -12.82 -38.19 6.09
N SER A 152 -12.25 -36.98 6.08
CA SER A 152 -11.17 -36.63 6.98
C SER A 152 -11.73 -36.42 8.39
N ASP A 153 -11.02 -36.91 9.40
CA ASP A 153 -11.35 -36.73 10.83
C ASP A 153 -11.16 -35.26 11.30
N TRP A 154 -11.24 -34.30 10.38
CA TRP A 154 -10.94 -32.88 10.59
C TRP A 154 -12.23 -32.04 10.64
N PRO A 155 -12.34 -31.07 11.56
CA PRO A 155 -11.50 -30.91 12.74
C PRO A 155 -12.01 -31.84 13.85
N TYR A 156 -11.08 -32.43 14.61
CA TYR A 156 -11.25 -33.30 15.78
C TYR A 156 -12.10 -32.72 16.94
N LEU A 157 -12.92 -31.70 16.69
CA LEU A 157 -13.77 -30.98 17.66
C LEU A 157 -15.11 -31.69 17.95
N TRP A 158 -15.46 -32.75 17.21
CA TRP A 158 -16.80 -33.34 17.26
C TRP A 158 -16.87 -34.79 17.78
N LYS A 159 -15.72 -35.44 18.06
CA LYS A 159 -15.71 -36.72 18.79
C LYS A 159 -15.71 -36.40 20.31
N LYS A 160 -16.91 -36.33 20.89
CA LYS A 160 -17.15 -36.41 22.35
C LYS A 160 -17.41 -37.85 22.76
#